data_AF-A0A671Q1M7-F1
#
_entry.id   AF-A0A671Q1M7-F1
#
_cell.length_a   1.000
_cell.length_b   1.000
_cell.length_c   1.000
_cell.angle_alpha   90.00
_cell.angle_beta   90.00
_cell.angle_gamma   90.00
#
_symmetry.space_group_name_H-M   'P 1'
#
loop_
_entity.id
_entity.type
_entity.pdbx_description
1 polymer ?
#
loop_
_entity_poly.entity_id
_entity_poly.type
_entity_poly.pdbx_seq_one_letter_code
_entity_poly.pdbx_strand_id
1 'polypeptide(L)'
;MADVIEDKIKNYRTAPFDSRFPNTNQTRNCFQNYLDFHRCNKALSSKGQDSSPCEWYQRVYKSLCPMSWVEKWDGQIEDGSFPGKI
;
A
#
# COMPACT_ATOMS: atom_id res chain seq x y z
N MET A 1 18.46 -5.91 4.35
CA MET A 1 17.02 -6.08 3.96
C MET A 1 16.41 -4.77 3.52
N ALA A 2 16.69 -3.65 4.22
CA ALA A 2 16.35 -2.30 3.77
C ALA A 2 16.95 -1.98 2.39
N ASP A 3 18.22 -2.34 2.17
CA ASP A 3 18.97 -2.08 0.92
C ASP A 3 18.29 -2.72 -0.31
N VAL A 4 17.70 -3.91 -0.14
CA VAL A 4 16.98 -4.63 -1.20
C VAL A 4 15.64 -3.97 -1.53
N ILE A 5 15.00 -3.33 -0.56
CA ILE A 5 13.74 -2.60 -0.76
C ILE A 5 14.04 -1.27 -1.46
N GLU A 6 15.09 -0.55 -1.04
CA GLU A 6 15.52 0.70 -1.67
C GLU A 6 15.86 0.51 -3.15
N ASP A 7 16.64 -0.53 -3.49
CA ASP A 7 16.96 -0.84 -4.89
C ASP A 7 15.72 -1.18 -5.73
N LYS A 8 14.74 -1.87 -5.13
CA LYS A 8 13.46 -2.19 -5.78
C LYS A 8 12.63 -0.93 -6.00
N ILE A 9 12.60 -0.02 -5.03
CA ILE A 9 11.91 1.27 -5.14
C ILE A 9 12.57 2.11 -6.23
N LYS A 10 13.91 2.17 -6.26
CA LYS A 10 14.66 2.94 -7.27
C LYS A 10 14.41 2.45 -8.70
N ASN A 11 14.30 1.14 -8.89
CA ASN A 11 14.05 0.52 -10.19
C ASN A 11 12.57 0.22 -10.48
N TYR A 12 11.65 0.73 -9.66
CA TYR A 12 10.22 0.48 -9.80
C TYR A 12 9.66 1.12 -11.08
N ARG A 13 8.97 0.32 -11.90
CA ARG A 13 8.26 0.80 -13.09
C ARG A 13 6.75 0.68 -12.95
N THR A 14 6.28 -0.49 -12.53
CA THR A 14 4.86 -0.81 -12.31
C THR A 14 4.77 -1.92 -11.26
N ALA A 15 3.55 -2.20 -10.79
CA ALA A 15 3.30 -3.27 -9.83
C ALA A 15 3.71 -4.62 -10.45
N PRO A 16 4.60 -5.40 -9.80
CA PRO A 16 4.98 -6.71 -10.29
C PRO A 16 3.84 -7.72 -10.13
N PHE A 17 3.96 -8.86 -10.80
CA PHE A 17 3.06 -9.99 -10.57
C PHE A 17 3.10 -10.45 -9.11
N ASP A 18 1.93 -10.61 -8.50
CA ASP A 18 1.75 -11.12 -7.14
C ASP A 18 1.04 -12.47 -7.19
N SER A 19 1.73 -13.53 -6.76
CA SER A 19 1.20 -14.90 -6.76
C SER A 19 0.03 -15.11 -5.79
N ARG A 20 -0.18 -14.19 -4.83
CA ARG A 20 -1.37 -14.19 -3.94
C ARG A 20 -2.64 -13.78 -4.70
N PHE A 21 -2.49 -13.04 -5.80
CA PHE A 21 -3.58 -12.53 -6.63
C PHE A 21 -3.35 -12.90 -8.11
N PRO A 22 -3.35 -14.20 -8.47
CA PRO A 22 -2.96 -14.64 -9.82
C PRO A 22 -4.06 -14.46 -10.88
N ASN A 23 -5.30 -14.22 -10.45
CA ASN A 23 -6.48 -14.18 -11.32
C ASN A 23 -6.70 -12.78 -11.91
N THR A 24 -7.53 -12.68 -12.95
CA THR A 24 -7.90 -11.39 -13.57
C THR A 24 -8.54 -10.40 -12.59
N ASN A 25 -9.23 -10.88 -11.56
CA ASN A 25 -9.80 -10.00 -10.52
C ASN A 25 -8.71 -9.50 -9.55
N GLN A 26 -8.29 -8.25 -9.74
CA GLN A 26 -7.24 -7.57 -8.97
C GLN A 26 -7.77 -6.66 -7.84
N THR A 27 -9.07 -6.64 -7.58
CA THR A 27 -9.67 -5.77 -6.54
C THR A 27 -9.06 -6.02 -5.16
N ARG A 28 -8.83 -7.29 -4.79
CA ARG A 28 -8.18 -7.62 -3.51
C ARG A 28 -6.71 -7.23 -3.46
N ASN A 29 -6.01 -7.26 -4.59
CA ASN A 29 -4.61 -6.84 -4.66
C ASN A 29 -4.47 -5.34 -4.35
N CYS A 30 -5.27 -4.52 -5.01
CA CYS A 30 -5.36 -3.08 -4.72
C CYS A 30 -5.70 -2.82 -3.25
N PHE A 31 -6.80 -3.40 -2.75
CA PHE A 31 -7.27 -3.15 -1.38
C PHE A 31 -6.26 -3.62 -0.31
N GLN A 32 -5.61 -4.76 -0.52
CA GLN A 32 -4.62 -5.28 0.43
C GLN A 32 -3.39 -4.36 0.51
N ASN A 33 -2.86 -3.90 -0.63
CA ASN A 33 -1.70 -2.99 -0.62
C ASN A 33 -2.03 -1.62 -0.02
N TYR A 34 -3.25 -1.13 -0.21
CA TYR A 34 -3.72 0.08 0.47
C TYR A 34 -3.72 -0.11 2.00
N LEU A 35 -4.31 -1.21 2.51
CA LEU A 35 -4.27 -1.52 3.94
C LEU A 35 -2.84 -1.70 4.47
N ASP A 36 -1.99 -2.41 3.73
CA ASP A 36 -0.61 -2.69 4.15
C ASP A 36 0.21 -1.41 4.26
N PHE A 37 0.01 -0.43 3.38
CA PHE A 37 0.63 0.89 3.50
C PHE A 37 0.24 1.58 4.82
N HIS A 38 -1.05 1.71 5.10
CA HIS A 38 -1.50 2.41 6.32
C HIS A 38 -1.11 1.66 7.60
N ARG A 39 -1.18 0.32 7.60
CA ARG A 39 -0.72 -0.51 8.73
C ARG A 39 0.78 -0.38 8.96
N CYS A 40 1.56 -0.44 7.90
CA CYS A 40 3.01 -0.31 7.94
C CYS A 40 3.39 1.06 8.52
N ASN A 41 2.82 2.14 7.96
CA ASN A 41 3.07 3.49 8.46
C ASN A 41 2.69 3.63 9.94
N LYS A 42 1.49 3.18 10.33
CA LYS A 42 1.05 3.23 11.73
C LYS A 42 1.98 2.46 12.66
N ALA A 43 2.41 1.26 12.26
CA ALA A 43 3.31 0.42 13.05
C ALA A 43 4.73 1.01 13.18
N LEU A 44 5.26 1.65 12.14
CA LEU A 44 6.60 2.23 12.17
C LEU A 44 6.60 3.61 12.85
N SER A 45 5.63 4.47 12.56
CA SER A 45 5.49 5.78 13.21
C SER A 45 5.25 5.66 14.71
N SER A 46 4.47 4.67 15.17
CA SER A 46 4.28 4.43 16.61
C SER A 46 5.54 3.96 17.32
N LYS A 47 6.50 3.39 16.60
CA LYS A 47 7.81 2.97 17.11
C LYS A 47 8.90 4.02 16.89
N GLY A 48 8.59 5.15 16.26
CA GLY A 48 9.58 6.17 15.86
C GLY A 48 10.62 5.64 14.87
N GLN A 49 10.27 4.63 14.07
CA GLN A 49 11.15 4.03 13.06
C GLN A 49 10.91 4.65 11.69
N ASP A 50 11.91 4.51 10.81
CA ASP A 50 11.83 4.97 9.43
C ASP A 50 10.71 4.26 8.65
N SER A 51 9.85 5.05 8.00
CA SER A 51 8.71 4.58 7.21
C SER A 51 9.04 4.34 5.73
N SER A 52 10.30 4.55 5.31
CA SER A 52 10.76 4.26 3.94
C SER A 52 10.39 2.86 3.41
N PRO A 53 10.34 1.77 4.22
CA PRO A 53 9.95 0.46 3.71
C PRO A 53 8.48 0.38 3.29
N CYS A 54 7.63 1.26 3.84
CA CYS A 54 6.20 1.31 3.52
C CYS A 54 5.93 1.95 2.15
N GLU A 55 6.87 2.74 1.62
CA GLU A 55 6.74 3.38 0.31
C GLU A 55 6.53 2.39 -0.84
N TRP A 56 7.04 1.16 -0.69
CA TRP A 56 6.79 0.09 -1.64
C TRP A 56 5.29 -0.15 -1.82
N TYR A 57 4.55 -0.33 -0.72
CA TYR A 57 3.10 -0.52 -0.76
C TYR A 57 2.39 0.70 -1.36
N GLN A 58 2.90 1.90 -1.08
CA GLN A 58 2.37 3.13 -1.65
C GLN A 58 2.43 3.14 -3.17
N ARG A 59 3.58 2.78 -3.74
CA ARG A 59 3.76 2.71 -5.20
C ARG A 59 2.87 1.64 -5.83
N VAL A 60 2.74 0.48 -5.17
CA VAL A 60 1.93 -0.63 -5.67
C VAL A 60 0.45 -0.28 -5.68
N TYR A 61 -0.14 0.20 -4.57
CA TYR A 61 -1.58 0.51 -4.57
C TYR A 61 -1.89 1.69 -5.50
N LYS A 62 -1.02 2.70 -5.62
CA LYS A 62 -1.20 3.79 -6.61
C LYS A 62 -1.15 3.32 -8.06
N SER A 63 -0.47 2.21 -8.34
CA SER A 63 -0.40 1.64 -9.70
C SER A 63 -1.59 0.74 -10.02
N LEU A 64 -2.23 0.15 -9.02
CA LEU A 64 -3.32 -0.83 -9.19
C LEU A 64 -4.71 -0.25 -8.95
N CYS A 65 -4.85 0.67 -8.00
CA CYS A 65 -6.13 1.18 -7.55
C CYS A 65 -6.63 2.33 -8.44
N PRO A 66 -7.94 2.36 -8.76
CA PRO A 66 -8.56 3.56 -9.30
C PRO A 66 -8.42 4.73 -8.32
N MET A 67 -8.09 5.92 -8.82
CA MET A 67 -7.94 7.12 -7.99
C MET A 67 -9.20 7.42 -7.17
N SER A 68 -10.37 7.24 -7.77
CA SER A 68 -11.66 7.45 -7.09
C SER A 68 -11.89 6.51 -5.89
N TRP A 69 -11.28 5.33 -5.87
CA TRP A 69 -11.34 4.43 -4.72
C TRP A 69 -10.42 4.92 -3.61
N VAL A 70 -9.20 5.33 -3.96
CA VAL A 70 -8.22 5.87 -3.01
C VAL A 70 -8.76 7.13 -2.34
N GLU A 71 -9.24 8.11 -3.12
CA GLU A 71 -9.82 9.35 -2.59
C GLU A 71 -10.99 9.08 -1.63
N LYS A 72 -11.86 8.13 -1.99
CA LYS A 72 -12.98 7.73 -1.14
C LYS A 72 -12.50 7.09 0.16
N TRP A 73 -11.53 6.18 0.10
CA TRP A 73 -11.01 5.52 1.29
C TRP A 73 -10.23 6.48 2.18
N ASP A 74 -9.47 7.41 1.59
CA ASP A 74 -8.74 8.46 2.32
C ASP A 74 -9.72 9.35 3.09
N GLY A 75 -10.80 9.82 2.45
CA GLY A 75 -11.87 10.57 3.13
C GLY A 75 -12.53 9.76 4.25
N GLN A 76 -12.79 8.46 4.04
CA GLN A 76 -13.32 7.59 5.09
C GLN A 76 -12.36 7.42 6.28
N ILE A 77 -11.04 7.42 6.04
CA ILE A 77 -10.04 7.36 7.11
C ILE A 77 -10.05 8.65 7.91
N GLU A 78 -10.07 9.81 7.24
CA GLU A 78 -10.14 11.13 7.87
C GLU A 78 -11.42 11.28 8.72
N ASP A 79 -12.55 10.80 8.21
CA ASP A 79 -13.85 10.80 8.90
C ASP A 79 -13.96 9.73 10.01
N GLY A 80 -12.97 8.83 10.14
CA GLY A 80 -13.02 7.70 11.08
C GLY A 80 -14.09 6.66 10.76
N SER A 81 -14.61 6.64 9.53
CA SER A 81 -15.69 5.76 9.05
C SER A 81 -15.19 4.58 8.19
N PHE A 82 -13.88 4.46 8.00
CA PHE A 82 -13.29 3.41 7.18
C PHE A 82 -13.51 2.00 7.77
N PRO A 83 -14.07 1.05 7.00
CA PRO A 83 -14.43 -0.27 7.52
C PRO A 83 -13.25 -1.24 7.65
N GLY A 84 -12.10 -0.92 7.05
CA GLY A 84 -10.90 -1.77 7.10
C GLY A 84 -10.11 -1.57 8.39
N LYS A 85 -9.58 -2.68 8.95
CA LYS A 85 -8.72 -2.61 10.14
C LYS A 85 -7.33 -2.10 9.76
N ILE A 86 -7.01 -0.87 10.17
CA ILE A 86 -5.70 -0.21 10.02
C ILE A 86 -4.94 -0.22 11.35
#